data_AF-A0A7S0SAH6-F1
#
_entry.id   AF-A0A7S0SAH6-F1
#
_cell.length_a   1.000
_cell.length_b   1.000
_cell.length_c   1.000
_cell.angle_alpha   90.00
_cell.angle_beta   90.00
_cell.angle_gamma   90.00
#
_symmetry.space_group_name_H-M   'P 1'
#
loop_
_entity.id
_entity.type
_entity.pdbx_description
1 polymer ?
#
loop_
_entity_poly.entity_id
_entity_poly.type
_entity_poly.pdbx_seq_one_letter_code
_entity_poly.pdbx_strand_id
1 'polypeptide(L)'
;GDGARDAAGGPVPGGPELDPGPPAEISFSATDGELPPFSEVEVECTLRPTAAGPYRSVVSCTAGGGQVSCVAARADVLQPRCVLSHVDVDLGVCFVGVPVEREIVVHNKTMLPAVFRWSPECICAGSEPGLV
;
A
#
# COMPACT_ATOMS: atom_id res chain seq x y z
N GLY A 1 -45.34 -22.59 -28.45
CA GLY A 1 -45.41 -22.12 -27.06
C GLY A 1 -44.32 -22.86 -26.32
N ASP A 2 -43.16 -22.23 -26.28
CA ASP A 2 -41.95 -22.74 -25.65
C ASP A 2 -42.02 -22.52 -24.14
N GLY A 3 -41.40 -23.37 -23.35
CA GLY A 3 -41.54 -23.34 -21.90
C GLY A 3 -40.60 -24.27 -21.16
N ALA A 4 -39.34 -24.34 -21.59
CA ALA A 4 -38.24 -24.85 -20.78
C ALA A 4 -38.09 -23.97 -19.53
N ARG A 5 -38.15 -24.58 -18.34
CA ARG A 5 -37.82 -23.90 -17.09
C ARG A 5 -36.35 -24.16 -16.79
N ASP A 6 -35.54 -23.14 -17.06
CA ASP A 6 -34.15 -23.07 -16.69
C ASP A 6 -33.99 -23.18 -15.16
N ALA A 7 -33.31 -24.23 -14.71
CA ALA A 7 -32.76 -24.30 -13.37
C ALA A 7 -31.48 -23.45 -13.37
N ALA A 8 -31.62 -22.15 -13.12
CA ALA A 8 -30.50 -21.26 -12.89
C ALA A 8 -29.77 -21.70 -11.60
N GLY A 9 -28.57 -22.25 -11.77
CA GLY A 9 -27.58 -22.32 -10.71
C GLY A 9 -27.24 -20.90 -10.27
N GLY A 10 -27.76 -20.50 -9.11
CA GLY A 10 -27.41 -19.23 -8.49
C GLY A 10 -25.91 -19.20 -8.13
N PRO A 11 -25.25 -18.03 -8.19
CA PRO A 11 -23.87 -17.92 -7.77
C PRO A 11 -23.77 -18.25 -6.27
N VAL A 12 -22.86 -19.16 -5.96
CA VAL A 12 -22.44 -19.44 -4.58
C VAL A 12 -21.98 -18.12 -3.94
N PRO A 13 -22.57 -17.68 -2.82
CA PRO A 13 -22.09 -16.50 -2.13
C PRO A 13 -20.66 -16.77 -1.65
N GLY A 14 -19.80 -15.78 -1.90
CA GLY A 14 -18.37 -15.81 -1.63
C GLY A 14 -18.02 -16.40 -0.27
N GLY A 15 -16.92 -17.16 -0.26
CA GLY A 15 -16.25 -17.53 0.98
C GLY A 15 -15.90 -16.29 1.81
N PRO A 16 -15.45 -16.47 3.06
CA PRO A 16 -15.20 -15.36 3.97
C PRO A 16 -14.24 -14.39 3.30
N GLU A 17 -14.76 -13.21 2.96
CA GLU A 17 -13.96 -12.04 2.66
C GLU A 17 -13.15 -11.79 3.93
N LEU A 18 -11.89 -12.19 3.90
CA LEU A 18 -10.94 -11.93 4.96
C LEU A 18 -10.85 -10.41 5.05
N ASP A 19 -11.56 -9.84 6.02
CA ASP A 19 -11.51 -8.42 6.34
C ASP A 19 -10.03 -8.01 6.33
N PRO A 20 -9.60 -7.10 5.42
CA PRO A 20 -8.23 -6.65 5.42
C PRO A 20 -7.99 -6.04 6.78
N GLY A 21 -7.19 -6.72 7.61
CA GLY A 21 -6.93 -6.32 8.99
C GLY A 21 -6.54 -4.84 9.08
N PRO A 22 -6.64 -4.25 10.27
CA PRO A 22 -6.52 -2.80 10.44
C PRO A 22 -5.27 -2.24 9.74
N PRO A 23 -5.37 -1.05 9.11
CA PRO A 23 -4.31 -0.48 8.26
C PRO A 23 -2.99 -0.19 9.00
N ALA A 24 -2.99 -0.28 10.32
CA ALA A 24 -1.80 -0.33 11.14
C ALA A 24 -2.10 -1.00 12.48
N GLU A 25 -1.21 -1.87 12.92
CA GLU A 25 -1.30 -2.57 14.21
C GLU A 25 -0.22 -2.04 15.17
N ILE A 26 -0.60 -1.64 16.38
CA ILE A 26 0.34 -1.31 17.46
C ILE A 26 0.40 -2.45 18.46
N SER A 27 1.62 -2.90 18.78
CA SER A 27 1.88 -3.95 19.75
C SER A 27 2.80 -3.44 20.86
N PHE A 28 2.63 -3.95 22.07
CA PHE A 28 3.47 -3.65 23.23
C PHE A 28 4.30 -4.89 23.60
N SER A 29 5.52 -4.70 24.10
CA SER A 29 6.38 -5.80 24.55
C SER A 29 5.80 -6.57 25.76
N ALA A 30 4.97 -5.89 26.55
CA ALA A 30 4.16 -6.48 27.61
C ALA A 30 2.77 -5.84 27.62
N THR A 31 1.73 -6.66 27.75
CA THR A 31 0.31 -6.25 27.79
C THR A 31 -0.27 -6.25 29.20
N ASP A 32 0.33 -7.02 30.08
CA ASP A 32 -0.05 -7.24 31.47
C ASP A 32 1.19 -7.58 32.30
N GLY A 33 1.04 -7.47 33.62
CA GLY A 33 2.10 -7.74 34.57
C GLY A 33 1.73 -7.25 35.97
N GLU A 34 2.51 -7.68 36.95
CA GLU A 34 2.38 -7.21 38.34
C GLU A 34 3.59 -6.33 38.67
N LEU A 35 3.31 -5.14 39.21
CA LEU A 35 4.32 -4.21 39.70
C LEU A 35 4.38 -4.28 41.23
N PRO A 36 5.51 -4.70 41.82
CA PRO A 36 5.74 -4.56 43.25
C PRO A 36 5.59 -3.12 43.77
N PRO A 37 5.44 -2.94 45.09
CA PRO A 37 5.45 -1.61 45.69
C PRO A 37 6.71 -0.83 45.32
N PHE A 38 6.52 0.39 44.83
CA PHE A 38 7.60 1.32 44.44
C PHE A 38 8.51 0.84 43.29
N SER A 39 8.03 -0.06 42.43
CA SER A 39 8.76 -0.49 41.22
C SER A 39 8.24 0.16 39.94
N GLU A 40 9.03 0.04 38.87
CA GLU A 40 8.69 0.48 37.51
C GLU A 40 8.97 -0.64 36.48
N VAL A 41 8.36 -0.53 35.30
CA VAL A 41 8.59 -1.43 34.16
C VAL A 41 8.63 -0.59 32.88
N GLU A 42 9.59 -0.88 32.02
CA GLU A 42 9.68 -0.31 30.68
C GLU A 42 8.94 -1.20 29.68
N VAL A 43 8.08 -0.60 28.87
CA VAL A 43 7.31 -1.30 27.84
C VAL A 43 7.60 -0.65 26.49
N GLU A 44 8.08 -1.45 25.55
CA GLU A 44 8.36 -0.99 24.19
C GLU A 44 7.09 -1.07 23.34
N CYS A 45 6.82 -0.04 22.54
CA CYS A 45 5.73 -0.05 21.58
C CYS A 45 6.27 -0.17 20.15
N THR A 46 5.67 -1.04 19.34
CA THR A 46 6.00 -1.23 17.93
C THR A 46 4.76 -1.00 17.07
N LEU A 47 4.86 -0.11 16.07
CA LEU A 47 3.82 0.10 15.06
C LEU A 47 4.19 -0.66 13.78
N ARG A 48 3.27 -1.48 13.27
CA ARG A 48 3.38 -2.19 12.00
C ARG A 48 2.31 -1.66 11.03
N PRO A 49 2.62 -0.61 10.26
CA PRO A 49 1.67 -0.06 9.32
C PRO A 49 1.64 -0.88 8.02
N THR A 50 0.45 -1.10 7.46
CA THR A 50 0.22 -1.78 6.18
C THR A 50 -0.17 -0.80 5.06
N ALA A 51 -0.60 0.41 5.41
CA ALA A 51 -0.96 1.47 4.47
C ALA A 51 -0.38 2.83 4.88
N ALA A 52 -0.10 3.68 3.88
CA ALA A 52 0.29 5.07 4.12
C ALA A 52 -0.90 5.91 4.60
N GLY A 53 -0.64 6.86 5.49
CA GLY A 53 -1.64 7.74 6.05
C GLY A 53 -1.40 8.08 7.52
N PRO A 54 -2.25 8.93 8.10
CA PRO A 54 -2.17 9.27 9.52
C PRO A 54 -2.65 8.08 10.36
N TYR A 55 -1.79 7.61 11.25
CA TYR A 55 -2.14 6.71 12.34
C TYR A 55 -2.40 7.52 13.60
N ARG A 56 -3.58 7.33 14.21
CA ARG A 56 -3.98 7.96 15.47
C ARG A 56 -4.71 6.91 16.31
N SER A 57 -4.15 6.60 17.47
CA SER A 57 -4.74 5.64 18.41
C SER A 57 -4.54 6.09 19.84
N VAL A 58 -5.40 5.62 20.74
CA VAL A 58 -5.31 5.85 22.18
C VAL A 58 -5.39 4.50 22.86
N VAL A 59 -4.38 4.18 23.67
CA VAL A 59 -4.30 2.93 24.43
C VAL A 59 -4.45 3.25 25.90
N SER A 60 -5.42 2.64 26.56
CA SER A 60 -5.68 2.79 27.99
C SER A 60 -4.89 1.77 28.80
N CYS A 61 -4.25 2.22 29.89
CA CYS A 61 -3.68 1.35 30.91
C CYS A 61 -4.66 1.23 32.08
N THR A 62 -4.93 0.00 32.52
CA THR A 62 -5.85 -0.30 33.62
C THR A 62 -5.12 -1.03 34.74
N ALA A 63 -5.38 -0.65 35.98
CA ALA A 63 -4.88 -1.34 37.18
C ALA A 63 -5.94 -1.26 38.30
N GLY A 64 -5.96 -2.25 39.19
CA GLY A 64 -6.83 -2.23 40.37
C GLY A 64 -8.34 -2.11 40.06
N GLY A 65 -8.79 -2.55 38.89
CA GLY A 65 -10.22 -2.53 38.51
C GLY A 65 -10.69 -1.29 37.75
N GLY A 66 -9.79 -0.39 37.32
CA GLY A 66 -10.16 0.78 36.54
C GLY A 66 -9.04 1.32 35.63
N GLN A 67 -9.37 2.30 34.80
CA GLN A 67 -8.41 3.01 33.96
C GLN A 67 -7.53 3.92 34.82
N VAL A 68 -6.21 3.77 34.69
CA VAL A 68 -5.22 4.60 35.38
C VAL A 68 -4.77 5.76 34.49
N SER A 69 -4.49 5.49 33.21
CA SER A 69 -4.02 6.50 32.26
C SER A 69 -4.27 6.08 30.81
N CYS A 70 -4.03 6.98 29.86
CA CYS A 70 -4.08 6.71 28.44
C CYS A 70 -2.83 7.26 27.73
N VAL A 71 -2.34 6.52 26.75
CA VAL A 71 -1.23 6.92 25.88
C VAL A 71 -1.76 7.12 24.47
N ALA A 72 -1.55 8.32 23.92
CA ALA A 72 -1.93 8.62 22.54
C ALA A 72 -0.75 8.30 21.61
N ALA A 73 -0.92 7.29 20.76
CA ALA A 73 0.03 6.92 19.73
C ALA A 73 -0.33 7.63 18.41
N ARG A 74 0.63 8.37 17.85
CA ARG A 74 0.45 9.10 16.58
C ARG A 74 1.65 8.88 15.67
N ALA A 75 1.39 8.57 14.41
CA ALA A 75 2.42 8.49 13.38
C ALA A 75 1.83 8.93 12.04
N ASP A 76 2.65 9.48 11.14
CA ASP A 76 2.28 9.70 9.76
C ASP A 76 3.07 8.72 8.89
N VAL A 77 2.39 7.69 8.41
CA VAL A 77 2.99 6.60 7.65
C VAL A 77 3.16 7.08 6.21
N LEU A 78 4.40 7.03 5.72
CA LEU A 78 4.77 7.41 4.36
C LEU A 78 5.03 6.16 3.52
N GLN A 79 4.71 6.21 2.24
CA GLN A 79 5.09 5.20 1.25
C GLN A 79 5.97 5.83 0.16
N PRO A 80 6.88 5.06 -0.46
CA PRO A 80 7.65 5.55 -1.60
C PRO A 80 6.74 6.03 -2.73
N ARG A 81 7.09 7.15 -3.36
CA ARG A 81 6.34 7.71 -4.50
C ARG A 81 7.30 8.23 -5.55
N CYS A 82 7.18 7.69 -6.75
CA CYS A 82 7.93 8.15 -7.93
C CYS A 82 7.00 8.79 -8.95
N VAL A 83 7.55 9.72 -9.72
CA VAL A 83 6.90 10.31 -10.90
C VAL A 83 7.90 10.41 -12.05
N LEU A 84 7.41 10.33 -13.29
CA LEU A 84 8.24 10.52 -14.48
C LEU A 84 8.32 12.01 -14.85
N SER A 85 9.43 12.44 -15.44
CA SER A 85 9.55 13.78 -16.03
C SER A 85 8.61 13.96 -17.23
N HIS A 86 8.42 12.90 -18.00
CA HIS A 86 7.54 12.85 -19.16
C HIS A 86 6.75 11.54 -19.16
N VAL A 87 5.46 11.61 -19.48
CA VAL A 87 4.56 10.45 -19.63
C VAL A 87 4.38 10.04 -21.10
N ASP A 88 4.81 10.92 -22.00
CA ASP A 88 4.82 10.74 -23.45
C ASP A 88 6.17 11.28 -23.96
N VAL A 89 6.76 10.57 -24.91
CA VAL A 89 8.08 10.90 -25.44
C VAL A 89 8.01 10.94 -26.96
N ASP A 90 8.06 12.16 -27.50
CA ASP A 90 8.14 12.37 -28.95
C ASP A 90 9.57 12.13 -29.45
N LEU A 91 9.72 11.05 -30.22
CA LEU A 91 10.97 10.71 -30.91
C LEU A 91 11.12 11.48 -32.24
N GLY A 92 10.03 12.06 -32.75
CA GLY A 92 9.98 12.77 -34.01
C GLY A 92 10.12 11.84 -35.23
N VAL A 93 10.60 12.41 -36.33
CA VAL A 93 10.89 11.64 -37.55
C VAL A 93 12.22 10.92 -37.39
N CYS A 94 12.17 9.59 -37.40
CA CYS A 94 13.34 8.71 -37.30
C CYS A 94 13.70 8.14 -38.68
N PHE A 95 14.99 7.89 -38.93
CA PHE A 95 15.46 7.25 -40.15
C PHE A 95 15.89 5.81 -39.87
N VAL A 96 15.68 4.93 -40.84
CA VAL A 96 16.08 3.51 -40.74
C VAL A 96 17.58 3.41 -40.48
N GLY A 97 17.95 2.66 -39.43
CA GLY A 97 19.35 2.46 -39.04
C GLY A 97 19.99 3.62 -38.27
N VAL A 98 19.25 4.70 -38.00
CA VAL A 98 19.74 5.84 -37.21
C VAL A 98 19.13 5.78 -35.80
N PRO A 99 19.93 5.57 -34.74
CA PRO A 99 19.41 5.57 -33.37
C PRO A 99 18.97 6.98 -32.97
N VAL A 100 17.87 7.06 -32.20
CA VAL A 100 17.35 8.29 -31.62
C VAL A 100 17.29 8.14 -30.11
N GLU A 101 17.90 9.07 -29.39
CA GLU A 101 17.98 9.06 -27.94
C GLU A 101 17.09 10.15 -27.34
N ARG A 102 16.41 9.82 -26.23
CA ARG A 102 15.67 10.76 -25.38
C ARG A 102 15.87 10.38 -23.93
N GLU A 103 15.80 11.39 -23.07
CA GLU A 103 15.95 11.21 -21.62
C GLU A 103 14.59 11.25 -20.93
N ILE A 104 14.38 10.30 -20.02
CA ILE A 104 13.26 10.30 -19.08
C ILE A 104 13.86 10.20 -17.68
N VAL A 105 13.47 11.11 -16.79
CA VAL A 105 13.95 11.15 -15.42
C VAL A 105 12.86 10.60 -14.49
N VAL A 106 13.25 9.68 -13.61
CA VAL A 106 12.38 9.18 -12.54
C VAL A 106 12.67 9.98 -11.27
N HIS A 107 11.70 10.75 -10.79
CA HIS A 107 11.85 11.55 -9.58
C HIS A 107 11.23 10.82 -8.39
N ASN A 108 12.05 10.49 -7.39
CA ASN A 108 11.54 10.11 -6.07
C ASN A 108 11.05 11.37 -5.34
N LYS A 109 9.76 11.40 -5.01
CA LYS A 109 9.09 12.53 -4.33
C LYS A 109 9.01 12.32 -2.82
N THR A 110 9.78 11.38 -2.28
CA THR A 110 9.75 11.01 -0.87
C THR A 110 11.15 10.92 -0.30
N MET A 111 11.24 10.95 1.04
CA MET A 111 12.49 10.71 1.76
C MET A 111 12.80 9.21 1.93
N LEU A 112 11.96 8.34 1.37
CA LEU A 112 12.13 6.89 1.42
C LEU A 112 12.81 6.40 0.14
N PRO A 113 13.70 5.38 0.20
CA PRO A 113 14.16 4.70 -1.00
C PRO A 113 13.00 4.15 -1.82
N ALA A 114 13.04 4.34 -3.13
CA ALA A 114 12.01 3.86 -4.04
C ALA A 114 12.64 2.96 -5.11
N VAL A 115 12.00 1.82 -5.38
CA VAL A 115 12.43 0.89 -6.43
C VAL A 115 11.56 1.13 -7.66
N PHE A 116 12.18 1.45 -8.79
CA PHE A 116 11.49 1.59 -10.08
C PHE A 116 11.90 0.48 -11.04
N ARG A 117 10.98 0.08 -11.95
CA ARG A 117 11.22 -0.95 -12.97
C ARG A 117 10.40 -0.63 -14.20
N TRP A 118 11.01 -0.72 -15.38
CA TRP A 118 10.32 -0.63 -16.67
C TRP A 118 9.69 -1.98 -17.03
N SER A 119 8.55 -1.97 -17.74
CA SER A 119 7.97 -3.20 -18.26
C SER A 119 8.93 -3.81 -19.31
N PRO A 120 9.11 -5.15 -19.31
CA PRO A 120 9.94 -5.81 -20.31
C PRO A 120 9.30 -5.81 -21.70
N GLU A 121 7.98 -5.64 -21.77
CA GLU A 121 7.21 -5.67 -23.01
C GLU A 121 6.83 -4.25 -23.44
N CYS A 122 7.07 -3.95 -24.71
CA CYS A 122 6.42 -2.82 -25.38
C CYS A 122 4.95 -3.22 -25.62
N ILE A 123 4.03 -2.59 -24.89
CA ILE A 123 2.61 -2.88 -25.03
C ILE A 123 2.11 -2.12 -26.27
N CYS A 124 1.93 -2.87 -27.35
CA CYS A 124 1.32 -2.51 -28.65
C CYS A 124 1.82 -1.23 -29.36
N ALA A 125 2.67 -1.43 -30.38
CA ALA A 125 2.78 -0.52 -31.50
C ALA A 125 1.70 -0.91 -32.53
N GLY A 126 0.68 -0.08 -32.69
CA GLY A 126 -0.27 -0.24 -33.78
C GLY A 126 0.47 -0.17 -35.11
N SER A 127 0.48 -1.26 -35.87
CA SER A 127 0.90 -1.24 -37.26
C SER A 127 -0.27 -0.76 -38.11
N GLU A 128 -0.16 0.43 -38.69
CA GLU A 128 -0.86 0.70 -39.94
C GLU A 128 0.09 0.36 -41.10
N PRO A 129 -0.10 -0.79 -41.77
CA PRO A 129 0.59 -1.04 -43.02
C PRO A 129 -0.08 -0.23 -44.12
N GLY A 130 0.57 0.85 -44.56
CA GLY A 130 0.34 1.39 -45.90
C GLY A 130 0.30 2.91 -45.99
N LEU A 131 1.38 3.49 -46.51
CA LEU A 131 1.28 4.20 -47.78
C LEU A 131 2.64 4.23 -48.47
N VAL A 132 2.59 3.89 -49.75
CA VAL A 132 3.64 3.95 -50.78
C VAL A 132 4.27 5.32 -50.95
#